data_AF-A0A938W899-F1
#
_entry.id   AF-A0A938W899-F1
#
_cell.length_a   1.000
_cell.length_b   1.000
_cell.length_c   1.000
_cell.angle_alpha   90.00
_cell.angle_beta   90.00
_cell.angle_gamma   90.00
#
_symmetry.space_group_name_H-M   'P 1'
#
loop_
_entity.id
_entity.type
_entity.pdbx_description
1 polymer ?
#
loop_
_entity_poly.entity_id
_entity_poly.type
_entity_poly.pdbx_seq_one_letter_code
_entity_poly.pdbx_strand_id
1 'polypeptide(L)'
;MVEASKLTGHWSETEALEVLRDLLHKTCGIEPASVQLNSSLVNDLNVDSLGMLEAIIEAEDAFGVSIDAGELSPSLTIHGLIDILSSKGVIKS
;
A
#
# COMPACT_ATOMS: atom_id res chain seq x y z
N MET A 1 11.45 1.87 -12.70
CA MET A 1 12.16 2.69 -11.70
C MET A 1 11.26 3.87 -11.39
N VAL A 2 10.46 3.78 -10.32
CA VAL A 2 9.49 4.82 -9.99
C VAL A 2 10.30 5.92 -9.30
N GLU A 3 10.25 7.12 -9.88
CA GLU A 3 11.03 8.27 -9.46
C GLU A 3 10.80 8.58 -7.99
N ALA A 4 11.84 8.40 -7.18
CA ALA A 4 11.94 8.78 -5.76
C ALA A 4 11.92 10.31 -5.52
N SER A 5 11.24 11.07 -6.37
CA SER A 5 11.30 12.54 -6.43
C SER A 5 10.07 13.26 -5.84
N LYS A 6 9.04 12.56 -5.38
CA LYS A 6 7.92 13.16 -4.62
C LYS A 6 8.20 13.24 -3.12
N LEU A 7 9.32 13.87 -2.75
CA LEU A 7 9.70 14.18 -1.37
C LEU A 7 8.91 15.36 -0.75
N THR A 8 7.73 15.71 -1.28
CA THR A 8 6.92 16.82 -0.75
C THR A 8 5.42 16.50 -0.72
N GLY A 9 4.99 15.85 0.36
CA GLY A 9 3.95 16.41 1.22
C GLY A 9 2.54 15.87 1.10
N HIS A 10 1.98 15.58 -0.07
CA HIS A 10 0.58 15.15 -0.19
C HIS A 10 0.35 14.25 -1.41
N TRP A 11 -0.03 13.00 -1.16
CA TRP A 11 -0.49 12.04 -2.15
C TRP A 11 -2.02 12.11 -2.28
N SER A 12 -2.58 11.82 -3.44
CA SER A 12 -4.01 11.56 -3.60
C SER A 12 -4.34 10.07 -3.45
N GLU A 13 -5.58 9.73 -3.08
CA GLU A 13 -6.04 8.34 -2.95
C GLU A 13 -5.79 7.51 -4.22
N THR A 14 -6.01 8.12 -5.39
CA THR A 14 -5.74 7.48 -6.68
C THR A 14 -4.25 7.19 -6.89
N GLU A 15 -3.38 8.14 -6.55
CA GLU A 15 -1.93 7.95 -6.67
C GLU A 15 -1.43 6.89 -5.70
N ALA A 16 -1.91 6.92 -4.46
CA ALA A 16 -1.57 5.92 -3.47
C ALA A 16 -1.98 4.52 -3.94
N LEU A 17 -3.18 4.37 -4.50
CA LEU A 17 -3.65 3.12 -5.07
C LEU A 17 -2.76 2.64 -6.23
N GLU A 18 -2.35 3.53 -7.13
CA GLU A 18 -1.46 3.18 -8.25
C GLU A 18 -0.06 2.76 -7.79
N VAL A 19 0.49 3.44 -6.77
CA VAL A 19 1.77 3.05 -6.15
C VAL A 19 1.64 1.69 -5.48
N LEU A 20 0.61 1.47 -4.66
CA LEU A 20 0.39 0.18 -4.00
C LEU A 20 0.22 -0.96 -5.00
N ARG A 21 -0.46 -0.70 -6.12
CA ARG A 21 -0.59 -1.64 -7.25
C ARG A 21 0.75 -2.02 -7.85
N ASP A 22 1.60 -1.04 -8.13
CA ASP A 22 2.91 -1.25 -8.71
C ASP A 22 3.87 -1.96 -7.74
N LEU A 23 3.78 -1.63 -6.44
CA LEU A 23 4.49 -2.33 -5.36
C LEU A 23 4.08 -3.80 -5.30
N LEU A 24 2.77 -4.08 -5.15
CA LEU A 24 2.27 -5.46 -5.11
C LEU A 24 2.60 -6.25 -6.38
N HIS A 25 2.62 -5.60 -7.53
CA HIS A 25 3.06 -6.22 -8.77
C HIS A 25 4.55 -6.62 -8.73
N LYS A 26 5.42 -5.75 -8.22
CA LYS A 26 6.86 -6.02 -8.14
C LYS A 26 7.22 -7.00 -7.04
N THR A 27 6.64 -6.86 -5.86
CA THR A 27 6.96 -7.66 -4.67
C THR A 27 6.27 -9.02 -4.74
N CYS A 28 4.97 -9.05 -5.08
CA CYS A 28 4.14 -10.26 -5.02
C CYS A 28 3.78 -10.82 -6.41
N GLY A 29 4.10 -10.14 -7.52
CA GLY A 29 3.74 -10.60 -8.86
C GLY A 29 2.24 -10.46 -9.19
N ILE A 30 1.49 -9.69 -8.41
CA ILE A 30 0.03 -9.54 -8.58
C ILE A 30 -0.26 -8.58 -9.73
N GLU A 31 -1.28 -8.88 -10.54
CA GLU A 31 -1.69 -7.95 -11.58
C GLU A 31 -2.30 -6.68 -10.97
N PRO A 32 -1.80 -5.47 -11.32
CA PRO A 32 -2.31 -4.22 -10.75
C PRO A 32 -3.79 -3.99 -11.07
N ALA A 33 -4.29 -4.57 -12.16
CA ALA A 33 -5.70 -4.56 -12.53
C ALA A 33 -6.59 -5.38 -11.58
N SER A 34 -6.04 -6.41 -10.93
CA SER A 34 -6.76 -7.25 -9.97
C SER A 34 -6.84 -6.62 -8.58
N VAL A 35 -5.98 -5.66 -8.28
CA VAL A 35 -5.93 -4.96 -6.99
C VAL A 35 -7.02 -3.89 -6.95
N GLN A 36 -8.08 -4.14 -6.19
CA GLN A 36 -9.17 -3.18 -5.94
C GLN A 36 -9.09 -2.59 -4.53
N LEU A 37 -9.76 -1.45 -4.31
CA LEU A 37 -9.81 -0.80 -2.99
C LEU A 37 -10.36 -1.74 -1.90
N ASN A 38 -11.38 -2.53 -2.23
CA ASN A 38 -12.00 -3.51 -1.35
C ASN A 38 -11.27 -4.87 -1.31
N SER A 39 -10.24 -5.09 -2.14
CA SER A 39 -9.47 -6.33 -2.13
C SER A 39 -8.64 -6.41 -0.85
N SER A 40 -8.68 -7.58 -0.21
CA SER A 40 -7.82 -7.90 0.92
C SER A 40 -6.49 -8.46 0.43
N LEU A 41 -5.38 -7.97 0.97
CA LEU A 41 -4.03 -8.40 0.58
C LEU A 41 -3.90 -9.93 0.71
N VAL A 42 -4.22 -10.48 1.88
CA VAL A 42 -4.07 -11.91 2.13
C VAL A 42 -5.27 -12.69 1.61
N ASN A 43 -6.49 -12.24 1.89
CA ASN A 43 -7.68 -13.07 1.63
C ASN A 43 -8.19 -13.02 0.18
N ASP A 44 -7.95 -11.93 -0.56
CA ASP A 44 -8.45 -11.75 -1.93
C ASP A 44 -7.31 -11.91 -2.95
N LEU A 45 -6.18 -11.26 -2.69
CA LEU A 45 -5.01 -11.30 -3.56
C LEU A 45 -4.07 -12.46 -3.26
N ASN A 46 -4.39 -13.27 -2.24
CA ASN A 46 -3.61 -14.43 -1.81
C ASN A 46 -2.12 -14.11 -1.55
N VAL A 47 -1.86 -12.91 -1.02
CA VAL A 47 -0.52 -12.48 -0.58
C VAL A 47 -0.16 -13.25 0.69
N ASP A 48 1.00 -13.90 0.68
CA ASP A 48 1.56 -14.50 1.88
C ASP A 48 1.83 -13.44 2.96
N SER A 49 1.75 -13.81 4.24
CA SER A 49 1.99 -12.87 5.35
C SER A 49 3.36 -12.19 5.30
N LEU A 50 4.37 -12.84 4.70
CA LEU A 50 5.69 -12.26 4.42
C LEU A 50 5.62 -11.21 3.30
N GLY A 51 4.96 -11.54 2.18
CA GLY A 51 4.79 -10.61 1.06
C GLY A 51 3.97 -9.39 1.45
N MET A 52 3.00 -9.56 2.37
CA MET A 52 2.28 -8.45 2.99
C MET A 52 3.24 -7.54 3.76
N LEU A 53 4.08 -8.11 4.63
CA LEU A 53 5.05 -7.34 5.39
C LEU A 53 6.01 -6.56 4.47
N GLU A 54 6.53 -7.22 3.43
CA GLU A 54 7.43 -6.59 2.44
C GLU A 54 6.74 -5.45 1.68
N ALA A 55 5.50 -5.66 1.22
CA ALA A 55 4.72 -4.62 0.54
C ALA A 55 4.44 -3.41 1.45
N ILE A 56 4.18 -3.65 2.74
CA ILE A 56 4.01 -2.57 3.72
C ILE A 56 5.34 -1.83 3.92
N ILE A 57 6.46 -2.52 4.07
CA ILE A 57 7.78 -1.89 4.23
C ILE A 57 8.13 -1.03 3.01
N GLU A 58 7.87 -1.51 1.79
CA GLU A 58 8.09 -0.69 0.59
C GLU A 58 7.11 0.49 0.51
N ALA A 59 5.87 0.33 0.97
CA ALA A 59 4.92 1.44 1.06
C ALA A 59 5.40 2.47 2.09
N GLU A 60 5.83 2.05 3.28
CA GLU A 60 6.40 2.93 4.32
C GLU A 60 7.56 3.77 3.79
N ASP A 61 8.49 3.15 3.06
CA ASP A 61 9.62 3.83 2.42
C ASP A 61 9.13 4.80 1.32
N ALA A 62 8.23 4.35 0.45
CA ALA A 62 7.70 5.16 -0.66
C ALA A 62 6.92 6.38 -0.18
N PHE A 63 6.08 6.24 0.85
CA PHE A 63 5.25 7.30 1.40
C PHE A 63 5.96 8.09 2.51
N GLY A 64 7.09 7.60 3.02
CA GLY A 64 7.84 8.23 4.10
C GLY A 64 7.09 8.19 5.45
N VAL A 65 6.40 7.08 5.74
CA VAL A 65 5.61 6.90 6.97
C VAL A 65 6.07 5.67 7.75
N SER A 66 5.53 5.51 8.96
CA SER A 66 5.65 4.26 9.72
C SER A 66 4.26 3.74 10.10
N ILE A 67 4.03 2.48 9.77
CA ILE A 67 2.81 1.70 9.98
C ILE A 67 3.14 0.65 11.03
N ASP A 68 2.39 0.64 12.13
CA ASP A 68 2.64 -0.35 13.18
C ASP A 68 2.09 -1.72 12.77
N ALA A 69 2.83 -2.78 13.08
CA ALA A 69 2.41 -4.16 12.80
C ALA A 69 1.08 -4.52 13.49
N GLY A 70 0.71 -3.85 14.59
CA GLY A 70 -0.59 -3.99 15.24
C GLY A 70 -1.76 -3.45 14.41
N GLU A 71 -1.52 -2.56 13.44
CA GLU A 71 -2.52 -2.10 12.46
C GLU A 71 -2.68 -3.11 11.31
N LEU A 72 -1.72 -4.02 11.14
CA LEU A 72 -1.70 -5.01 10.08
C LEU A 72 -2.53 -6.23 10.47
N SER A 73 -3.51 -6.56 9.63
CA SER A 73 -4.39 -7.72 9.80
C SER A 73 -4.46 -8.53 8.51
N PRO A 74 -4.71 -9.85 8.56
CA PRO A 74 -4.93 -10.65 7.34
C PRO A 74 -6.18 -10.22 6.56
N SER A 75 -7.08 -9.47 7.20
CA SER A 75 -8.22 -8.81 6.57
C SER A 75 -7.91 -7.37 6.09
N LEU A 76 -6.64 -6.94 6.10
CA LEU A 76 -6.26 -5.60 5.66
C LEU A 76 -6.50 -5.46 4.16
N THR A 77 -7.34 -4.50 3.82
CA THR A 77 -7.66 -4.16 2.43
C THR A 77 -6.78 -3.02 1.94
N ILE A 78 -6.73 -2.85 0.62
CA ILE A 78 -6.03 -1.72 0.00
C ILE A 78 -6.61 -0.39 0.48
N HIS A 79 -7.92 -0.29 0.60
CA HIS A 79 -8.59 0.86 1.19
C HIS A 79 -8.16 1.07 2.65
N GLY A 80 -8.08 0.01 3.45
CA GLY A 80 -7.59 0.10 4.82
C GLY A 80 -6.16 0.63 4.90
N LEU A 81 -5.29 0.21 3.98
CA LEU A 81 -3.93 0.72 3.91
C LEU A 81 -3.89 2.21 3.53
N ILE A 82 -4.69 2.63 2.54
CA ILE A 82 -4.85 4.05 2.17
C ILE A 82 -5.39 4.88 3.33
N ASP A 83 -6.33 4.35 4.11
CA ASP A 83 -6.88 5.00 5.30
C ASP A 83 -5.82 5.22 6.37
N ILE A 84 -4.97 4.22 6.62
CA ILE A 84 -3.80 4.34 7.52
C ILE A 84 -2.88 5.46 7.02
N LEU A 85 -2.54 5.48 5.72
CA LEU A 85 -1.69 6.52 5.12
C LEU A 85 -2.33 7.92 5.24
N SER A 86 -3.64 8.03 5.02
CA SER A 86 -4.41 9.26 5.23
C SER A 86 -4.33 9.74 6.68
N SER A 87 -4.47 8.81 7.64
CA SER A 87 -4.34 9.08 9.08
C SER A 87 -2.94 9.59 9.47
N LYS A 88 -1.87 9.15 8.78
CA LYS A 88 -0.50 9.70 8.98
C LYS A 88 -0.32 11.10 8.37
N GLY A 89 -1.30 11.61 7.61
CA GLY A 89 -1.25 12.94 7.00
C GLY A 89 -0.49 13.01 5.67
N VAL A 90 -0.14 11.86 5.09
CA VAL A 90 0.53 11.81 3.77
C VAL A 90 -0.46 11.81 2.62
N ILE A 91 -1.71 11.36 2.82
CA ILE A 91 -2.78 11.46 1.83
C ILE A 91 -3.71 12.61 2.21
N LYS A 92 -4.08 13.46 1.23
CA LYS A 92 -5.14 14.45 1.40
C LYS A 92 -6.35 14.11 0.53
N SER A 93 -7.52 14.09 1.18
CA SER A 93 -8.84 13.99 0.56
C SER A 93 -9.35 15.37 0.16
#